data_AF-A0A2S5E7J8-F1
#
_entry.id   AF-A0A2S5E7J8-F1
#
_cell.length_a   1.000
_cell.length_b   1.000
_cell.length_c   1.000
_cell.angle_alpha   90.00
_cell.angle_beta   90.00
_cell.angle_gamma   90.00
#
_symmetry.space_group_name_H-M   'P 1'
#
loop_
_entity.id
_entity.type
_entity.pdbx_description
1 polymer ?
#
loop_
_entity_poly.entity_id
_entity_poly.type
_entity_poly.pdbx_seq_one_letter_code
_entity_poly.pdbx_strand_id
1 'polypeptide(L)'
;MDFLEKGVAVSPIGQRAHIVEHVGSDNQKQTYYAATSMWLKLEQLQIVQQLVEPLDMGKQPTLSTSLHGVASIEGQELSILGDTQGSTRTLQVSFEARDVTTADRLGLRALEDELGTSLSDVALGSARLGFNRADDEVDEPDQWWLACHIPDACLQVLAKASSDGQLGAVELGLTMRHLYVAERPTAALVRQSRLFLKPNDSDDTIEWPTIATGYVTGLRIDFATTSLRGTEQGVDQKDNGATKLVADSMVTLGLKLANLNVTVRWLGALIVVLLFLEFLERL
;
A
#
# COMPACT_ATOMS: atom_id res chain seq x y z
N MET A 1 40.79 -33.11 -19.12
CA MET A 1 40.05 -34.10 -18.31
C MET A 1 40.69 -34.09 -16.95
N ASP A 2 40.07 -33.42 -15.99
CA ASP A 2 39.50 -34.06 -14.80
C ASP A 2 38.75 -32.99 -14.00
N PHE A 3 37.43 -33.00 -14.23
CA PHE A 3 36.42 -32.45 -13.35
C PHE A 3 36.32 -33.37 -12.14
N LEU A 4 36.05 -32.80 -10.95
CA LEU A 4 35.43 -33.35 -9.73
C LEU A 4 35.90 -32.46 -8.55
N GLU A 5 35.10 -31.98 -7.62
CA GLU A 5 33.69 -32.17 -7.35
C GLU A 5 33.24 -31.13 -6.30
N LYS A 6 31.96 -30.78 -6.38
CA LYS A 6 31.20 -29.91 -5.47
C LYS A 6 31.43 -30.22 -3.98
N GLY A 7 31.74 -29.20 -3.21
CA GLY A 7 31.40 -29.12 -1.79
C GLY A 7 30.23 -28.16 -1.58
N VAL A 8 29.02 -28.54 -2.01
CA VAL A 8 27.79 -27.84 -1.60
C VAL A 8 27.59 -28.15 -0.13
N ALA A 9 27.96 -27.21 0.74
CA ALA A 9 27.63 -27.27 2.15
C ALA A 9 26.11 -27.05 2.29
N VAL A 10 25.38 -28.17 2.29
CA VAL A 10 24.00 -28.26 2.74
C VAL A 10 23.96 -27.74 4.18
N SER A 11 23.50 -26.50 4.36
CA SER A 11 23.21 -25.98 5.70
C SER A 11 21.87 -26.55 6.17
N PRO A 12 21.78 -27.08 7.39
CA PRO A 12 20.60 -27.76 7.88
C PRO A 12 19.44 -26.78 8.11
N ILE A 13 18.26 -27.28 7.78
CA ILE A 13 16.93 -26.70 7.94
C ILE A 13 16.70 -26.41 9.44
N GLY A 14 16.42 -25.14 9.79
CA GLY A 14 15.76 -24.81 11.07
C GLY A 14 16.22 -23.60 11.89
N GLN A 15 17.22 -22.77 11.50
CA GLN A 15 17.76 -21.78 12.45
C GLN A 15 18.23 -20.40 11.92
N ARG A 16 17.84 -19.97 10.71
CA ARG A 16 18.39 -18.72 10.10
C ARG A 16 17.36 -17.79 9.43
N ALA A 17 16.08 -17.84 9.78
CA ALA A 17 15.09 -16.93 9.15
C ALA A 17 15.19 -15.46 9.64
N HIS A 18 15.79 -15.23 10.80
CA HIS A 18 15.78 -13.92 11.48
C HIS A 18 16.99 -13.03 11.18
N ILE A 19 18.02 -13.59 10.53
CA ILE A 19 19.27 -12.89 10.27
C ILE A 19 19.72 -13.24 8.86
N VAL A 20 19.93 -12.20 8.05
CA VAL A 20 20.50 -12.33 6.71
C VAL A 20 21.82 -11.58 6.68
N GLU A 21 22.84 -12.19 6.11
CA GLU A 21 24.10 -11.54 5.85
C GLU A 21 24.15 -11.22 4.36
N HIS A 22 24.44 -9.97 4.02
CA HIS A 22 24.64 -9.53 2.65
C HIS A 22 26.05 -8.96 2.52
N VAL A 23 26.74 -9.34 1.44
CA VAL A 23 28.06 -8.82 1.12
C VAL A 23 27.87 -7.78 0.03
N GLY A 24 28.12 -6.52 0.37
CA GLY A 24 28.02 -5.41 -0.58
C GLY A 24 29.07 -5.49 -1.68
N SER A 25 28.91 -4.65 -2.71
CA SER A 25 29.87 -4.52 -3.81
C SER A 25 31.26 -4.05 -3.38
N ASP A 26 31.37 -3.45 -2.20
CA ASP A 26 32.62 -3.05 -1.53
C ASP A 26 33.27 -4.19 -0.72
N ASN A 27 32.74 -5.40 -0.82
CA ASN A 27 33.13 -6.59 -0.07
C ASN A 27 32.98 -6.42 1.46
N GLN A 28 32.21 -5.43 1.92
CA GLN A 28 31.82 -5.31 3.32
C GLN A 28 30.61 -6.20 3.59
N LYS A 29 30.70 -6.93 4.71
CA LYS A 29 29.65 -7.81 5.17
C LYS A 29 28.76 -7.06 6.15
N GLN A 30 27.49 -6.90 5.80
CA GLN A 30 26.49 -6.31 6.67
C GLN A 30 25.47 -7.36 7.09
N THR A 31 25.08 -7.31 8.36
CA THR A 31 24.07 -8.19 8.94
C THR A 31 22.76 -7.45 9.05
N TYR A 32 21.69 -8.10 8.59
CA TYR A 32 20.32 -7.61 8.64
C TYR A 32 19.48 -8.53 9.50
N TYR A 33 18.50 -7.96 10.20
CA TYR A 33 17.61 -8.64 11.12
C TYR A 33 16.18 -8.59 10.62
N ALA A 34 15.36 -9.59 10.90
CA ALA A 34 13.95 -9.57 10.51
C ALA A 34 13.22 -8.36 11.14
N ALA A 35 12.44 -7.67 10.32
CA ALA A 35 11.54 -6.62 10.76
C ALA A 35 10.33 -7.24 11.46
N THR A 36 9.94 -6.68 12.60
CA THR A 36 8.84 -7.22 13.42
C THR A 36 7.47 -6.73 12.98
N SER A 37 7.39 -5.47 12.54
CA SER A 37 6.16 -4.85 12.05
C SER A 37 6.46 -3.66 11.15
N MET A 38 5.48 -3.29 10.34
CA MET A 38 5.51 -2.11 9.47
C MET A 38 4.15 -1.42 9.57
N TRP A 39 4.18 -0.08 9.60
CA TRP A 39 2.97 0.75 9.61
C TRP A 39 2.93 1.65 8.40
N LEU A 40 1.75 1.73 7.80
CA LEU A 40 1.47 2.45 6.58
C LEU A 40 0.28 3.37 6.79
N LYS A 41 0.33 4.54 6.18
CA LYS A 41 -0.79 5.47 6.11
C LYS A 41 -1.26 5.58 4.66
N LEU A 42 -2.54 5.28 4.41
CA LEU A 42 -3.11 5.45 3.09
C LEU A 42 -3.29 6.94 2.81
N GLU A 43 -2.77 7.38 1.67
CA GLU A 43 -2.85 8.77 1.21
C GLU A 43 -3.93 8.95 0.14
N GLN A 44 -4.09 7.93 -0.71
CA GLN A 44 -5.03 7.94 -1.82
C GLN A 44 -5.70 6.58 -1.90
N LEU A 45 -7.00 6.58 -2.21
CA LEU A 45 -7.79 5.38 -2.38
C LEU A 45 -8.81 5.61 -3.49
N GLN A 46 -8.87 4.69 -4.44
CA GLN A 46 -9.81 4.65 -5.54
C GLN A 46 -10.55 3.32 -5.52
N ILE A 47 -11.86 3.39 -5.74
CA ILE A 47 -12.71 2.21 -5.85
C ILE A 47 -12.66 1.74 -7.29
N VAL A 48 -12.28 0.48 -7.48
CA VAL A 48 -12.26 -0.15 -8.79
C VAL A 48 -13.28 -1.28 -8.78
N GLN A 49 -14.08 -1.35 -9.84
CA GLN A 49 -15.02 -2.44 -10.05
C GLN A 49 -14.66 -3.14 -11.35
N GLN A 50 -14.48 -4.45 -11.28
CA GLN A 50 -14.10 -5.26 -12.42
C GLN A 50 -15.03 -6.46 -12.55
N LEU A 51 -15.38 -6.79 -13.78
CA LEU A 51 -16.10 -8.02 -14.07
C LEU A 51 -15.14 -9.20 -13.94
N VAL A 52 -15.44 -10.14 -13.06
CA VAL A 52 -14.65 -11.35 -12.85
C VAL A 52 -15.43 -12.54 -13.37
N GLU A 53 -14.79 -13.32 -14.24
CA GLU A 53 -15.35 -14.57 -14.73
C GLU A 53 -15.15 -15.67 -13.65
N PRO A 54 -16.21 -16.32 -13.20
CA PRO A 54 -16.10 -17.38 -12.22
C PRO A 54 -15.37 -18.60 -12.81
N LEU A 55 -14.50 -19.22 -12.01
CA LEU A 55 -13.77 -20.43 -12.39
C LEU A 55 -14.70 -21.65 -12.62
N ASP A 56 -15.90 -21.62 -12.06
CA ASP A 56 -16.89 -22.68 -12.23
C ASP A 56 -17.67 -22.49 -13.53
N MET A 57 -17.56 -23.47 -14.44
CA MET A 57 -18.35 -23.50 -15.68
C MET A 57 -19.85 -23.35 -15.40
N GLY A 58 -20.47 -22.36 -16.04
CA GLY A 58 -21.92 -22.12 -15.99
C GLY A 58 -22.38 -21.06 -14.98
N LYS A 59 -21.48 -20.45 -14.21
CA LYS A 59 -21.82 -19.26 -13.41
C LYS A 59 -21.70 -17.98 -14.26
N GLN A 60 -22.58 -17.02 -14.00
CA GLN A 60 -22.52 -15.71 -14.67
C GLN A 60 -21.35 -14.88 -14.12
N PRO A 61 -20.70 -14.05 -14.96
CA PRO A 61 -19.71 -13.09 -14.50
C PRO A 61 -20.27 -12.20 -13.39
N THR A 62 -19.48 -11.99 -12.34
CA THR A 62 -19.86 -11.17 -11.19
C THR A 62 -18.97 -9.94 -11.11
N LEU A 63 -19.54 -8.81 -10.68
CA LEU A 63 -18.76 -7.61 -10.40
C LEU A 63 -18.00 -7.79 -9.08
N SER A 64 -16.67 -7.76 -9.15
CA SER A 64 -15.81 -7.70 -7.98
C SER A 64 -15.45 -6.24 -7.70
N THR A 65 -15.42 -5.88 -6.42
CA THR A 65 -14.91 -4.57 -5.98
C THR A 65 -13.51 -4.77 -5.44
N SER A 66 -12.58 -3.91 -5.84
CA SER A 66 -11.25 -3.77 -5.25
C SER A 66 -10.99 -2.30 -4.91
N LEU A 67 -10.02 -2.06 -4.05
CA LEU A 67 -9.56 -0.70 -3.77
C LEU A 67 -8.10 -0.61 -4.17
N HIS A 68 -7.73 0.45 -4.87
CA HIS A 68 -6.35 0.72 -5.25
C HIS A 68 -5.93 2.07 -4.69
N GLY A 69 -4.65 2.30 -4.45
CA GLY A 69 -4.25 3.52 -3.79
C GLY A 69 -2.75 3.68 -3.64
N VAL A 70 -2.38 4.71 -2.91
CA VAL A 70 -0.99 4.98 -2.51
C VAL A 70 -0.94 5.05 -1.00
N ALA A 71 0.05 4.38 -0.41
CA ALA A 71 0.32 4.46 1.01
C ALA A 71 1.75 4.96 1.26
N SER A 72 1.91 5.79 2.29
CA SER A 72 3.23 6.17 2.81
C SER A 72 3.61 5.32 4.02
N ILE A 73 4.90 5.09 4.18
CA ILE A 73 5.46 4.29 5.26
C ILE A 73 5.79 5.22 6.43
N GLU A 74 5.29 4.91 7.63
CA GLU A 74 5.44 5.80 8.77
C GLU A 74 6.88 5.83 9.30
N GLY A 75 7.61 6.92 9.02
CA GLY A 75 8.95 7.15 9.55
C GLY A 75 10.03 6.21 9.01
N GLN A 76 9.72 5.41 8.00
CA GLN A 76 10.62 4.41 7.43
C GLN A 76 10.72 4.56 5.90
N GLU A 77 11.71 3.89 5.33
CA GLU A 77 11.92 3.78 3.87
C GLU A 77 12.01 2.32 3.49
N LEU A 78 11.50 1.93 2.34
CA LEU A 78 11.75 0.63 1.73
C LEU A 78 12.93 0.72 0.76
N SER A 79 13.74 -0.32 0.72
CA SER A 79 14.80 -0.53 -0.28
C SER A 79 15.02 -2.02 -0.50
N ILE A 80 15.87 -2.38 -1.45
CA ILE A 80 16.36 -3.75 -1.62
C ILE A 80 17.74 -3.85 -0.99
N LEU A 81 18.09 -4.98 -0.36
CA LEU A 81 19.46 -5.16 0.17
C LEU A 81 20.47 -5.02 -0.97
N GLY A 82 21.52 -4.24 -0.73
CA GLY A 82 22.53 -3.92 -1.74
C GLY A 82 22.16 -2.75 -2.65
N ASP A 83 20.89 -2.32 -2.67
CA ASP A 83 20.47 -1.09 -3.35
C ASP A 83 20.50 0.10 -2.39
N THR A 84 21.40 1.04 -2.67
CA THR A 84 21.59 2.26 -1.87
C THR A 84 20.89 3.48 -2.45
N GLN A 85 20.36 3.40 -3.67
CA GLN A 85 19.77 4.52 -4.41
C GLN A 85 18.26 4.36 -4.63
N GLY A 86 17.75 3.13 -4.74
CA GLY A 86 16.34 2.83 -5.01
C GLY A 86 15.42 2.83 -3.79
N SER A 87 15.59 3.74 -2.82
CA SER A 87 14.72 3.80 -1.64
C SER A 87 13.43 4.58 -1.88
N THR A 88 12.33 4.13 -1.29
CA THR A 88 11.02 4.80 -1.38
C THR A 88 10.38 4.97 0.00
N ARG A 89 9.52 5.99 0.14
CA ARG A 89 8.62 6.17 1.29
C ARG A 89 7.16 5.87 0.96
N THR A 90 6.87 5.61 -0.30
CA THR A 90 5.51 5.43 -0.81
C THR A 90 5.43 4.17 -1.68
N LEU A 91 4.30 3.50 -1.65
CA LEU A 91 4.04 2.31 -2.44
C LEU A 91 2.60 2.29 -2.94
N GLN A 92 2.37 1.59 -4.05
CA GLN A 92 1.02 1.31 -4.53
C GLN A 92 0.39 0.24 -3.65
N VAL A 93 -0.86 0.44 -3.21
CA VAL A 93 -1.59 -0.54 -2.42
C VAL A 93 -2.83 -1.01 -3.17
N SER A 94 -3.11 -2.31 -3.10
CA SER A 94 -4.37 -2.87 -3.55
C SER A 94 -5.04 -3.67 -2.43
N PHE A 95 -6.36 -3.61 -2.38
CA PHE A 95 -7.19 -4.39 -1.47
C PHE A 95 -8.20 -5.21 -2.26
N GLU A 96 -8.25 -6.50 -1.95
CA GLU A 96 -9.22 -7.44 -2.49
C GLU A 96 -9.95 -8.17 -1.37
N ALA A 97 -11.18 -8.60 -1.64
CA ALA A 97 -11.98 -9.33 -0.68
C ALA A 97 -11.49 -10.77 -0.50
N ARG A 98 -11.20 -11.15 0.75
CA ARG A 98 -10.97 -12.55 1.17
C ARG A 98 -11.31 -12.70 2.65
N ASP A 99 -12.14 -13.68 2.97
CA ASP A 99 -12.42 -13.98 4.37
C ASP A 99 -11.19 -14.53 5.10
N VAL A 100 -11.06 -14.14 6.36
CA VAL A 100 -10.01 -14.65 7.25
C VAL A 100 -10.43 -16.02 7.77
N THR A 101 -9.55 -17.00 7.59
CA THR A 101 -9.76 -18.38 8.01
C THR A 101 -9.01 -18.70 9.30
N THR A 102 -9.32 -19.85 9.92
CA THR A 102 -8.54 -20.38 11.04
C THR A 102 -7.07 -20.62 10.67
N ALA A 103 -6.80 -20.96 9.41
CA ALA A 103 -5.43 -21.16 8.91
C ALA A 103 -4.64 -19.84 8.94
N ASP A 104 -5.27 -18.71 8.65
CA ASP A 104 -4.61 -17.40 8.72
C ASP A 104 -4.22 -17.03 10.16
N ARG A 105 -5.06 -17.37 11.15
CA ARG A 105 -4.73 -17.15 12.57
C ARG A 105 -3.56 -18.01 13.04
N LEU A 106 -3.57 -19.29 12.68
CA LEU A 106 -2.45 -20.20 12.99
C LEU A 106 -1.17 -19.77 12.27
N GLY A 107 -1.29 -19.32 11.02
CA GLY A 107 -0.16 -18.82 10.24
C GLY A 107 0.43 -17.52 10.80
N LEU A 108 -0.41 -16.59 11.26
CA LEU A 108 0.04 -15.40 11.98
C LEU A 108 0.78 -15.79 13.25
N ARG A 109 0.23 -16.70 14.07
CA ARG A 109 0.89 -17.16 15.29
C ARG A 109 2.26 -17.78 15.01
N ALA A 110 2.34 -18.65 14.01
CA ALA A 110 3.62 -19.25 13.60
C ALA A 110 4.62 -18.20 13.09
N LEU A 111 4.14 -17.18 12.36
CA LEU A 111 4.97 -16.07 11.91
C LEU A 111 5.47 -15.22 13.08
N GLU A 112 4.63 -14.93 14.08
CA GLU A 112 5.03 -14.17 15.26
C GLU A 112 6.04 -14.94 16.12
N ASP A 113 5.81 -16.24 16.33
CA ASP A 113 6.75 -17.12 17.03
C ASP A 113 8.10 -17.19 16.28
N GLU A 114 8.07 -17.22 14.94
CA GLU A 114 9.26 -17.08 14.12
C GLU A 114 9.92 -15.71 14.34
N LEU A 115 9.19 -14.60 14.24
CA LEU A 115 9.78 -13.28 14.43
C LEU A 115 10.20 -12.97 15.88
N GLY A 116 9.91 -13.85 16.83
CA GLY A 116 10.18 -13.64 18.26
C GLY A 116 9.31 -12.54 18.87
N THR A 117 8.08 -12.39 18.35
CA THR A 117 7.13 -11.34 18.74
C THR A 117 5.81 -11.96 19.21
N SER A 118 4.95 -11.14 19.81
CA SER A 118 3.56 -11.49 20.14
C SER A 118 2.74 -10.20 20.14
N LEU A 119 2.67 -9.57 18.97
CA LEU A 119 2.10 -8.22 18.81
C LEU A 119 0.58 -8.27 18.61
N SER A 120 0.07 -9.28 17.91
CA SER A 120 -1.36 -9.46 17.66
C SER A 120 -1.71 -10.92 17.35
N ASP A 121 -2.64 -11.50 18.11
CA ASP A 121 -3.21 -12.82 17.80
C ASP A 121 -4.37 -12.74 16.77
N VAL A 122 -4.67 -11.55 16.23
CA VAL A 122 -5.82 -11.32 15.34
C VAL A 122 -5.35 -10.98 13.92
N ALA A 123 -5.42 -11.97 13.04
CA ALA A 123 -5.25 -11.75 11.61
C ALA A 123 -6.49 -11.02 11.05
N LEU A 124 -6.29 -9.84 10.48
CA LEU A 124 -7.32 -9.06 9.80
C LEU A 124 -7.29 -9.26 8.27
N GLY A 125 -6.33 -10.02 7.77
CA GLY A 125 -6.12 -10.23 6.34
C GLY A 125 -4.74 -10.82 6.04
N SER A 126 -4.46 -11.06 4.76
CA SER A 126 -3.09 -11.39 4.30
C SER A 126 -2.49 -10.20 3.54
N ALA A 127 -1.17 -10.16 3.46
CA ALA A 127 -0.43 -9.12 2.79
C ALA A 127 0.77 -9.69 2.02
N ARG A 128 1.06 -9.09 0.87
CA ARG A 128 2.24 -9.38 0.03
C ARG A 128 2.86 -8.07 -0.42
N LEU A 129 4.14 -7.89 -0.15
CA LEU A 129 4.92 -6.72 -0.53
C LEU A 129 5.99 -7.14 -1.52
N GLY A 130 6.06 -6.45 -2.65
CA GLY A 130 7.03 -6.72 -3.70
C GLY A 130 7.48 -5.46 -4.41
N PHE A 131 8.38 -5.68 -5.36
CA PHE A 131 8.97 -4.67 -6.21
C PHE A 131 9.05 -5.24 -7.62
N ASN A 132 8.61 -4.46 -8.58
CA ASN A 132 8.80 -4.71 -10.01
C ASN A 132 9.80 -3.68 -10.50
N ARG A 133 10.88 -4.14 -11.16
CA ARG A 133 11.84 -3.24 -11.79
C ARG A 133 11.22 -2.61 -13.04
N ALA A 134 11.68 -1.41 -13.37
CA ALA A 134 11.33 -0.73 -14.59
C ALA A 134 11.60 -1.64 -15.80
N ASP A 135 10.65 -1.66 -16.72
CA ASP A 135 10.78 -2.34 -17.99
C ASP A 135 10.72 -1.29 -19.11
N ASP A 136 11.91 -0.99 -19.65
CA ASP A 136 12.11 -0.02 -20.72
C ASP A 136 11.39 -0.42 -22.02
N GLU A 137 11.02 -1.69 -22.20
CA GLU A 137 10.29 -2.16 -23.39
C GLU A 137 8.80 -1.76 -23.34
N VAL A 138 8.22 -1.64 -22.14
CA VAL A 138 6.80 -1.30 -21.92
C VAL A 138 6.57 0.06 -21.26
N ASP A 139 7.64 0.84 -21.05
CA ASP A 139 7.61 2.15 -20.36
C ASP A 139 6.98 2.05 -18.96
N GLU A 140 7.21 0.92 -18.28
CA GLU A 140 6.78 0.71 -16.90
C GLU A 140 7.90 1.15 -15.94
N PRO A 141 7.64 2.07 -15.00
CA PRO A 141 8.65 2.50 -14.03
C PRO A 141 8.84 1.48 -12.91
N ASP A 142 9.94 1.63 -12.16
CA ASP A 142 10.17 0.92 -10.90
C ASP A 142 8.94 1.08 -9.98
N GLN A 143 8.35 -0.04 -9.56
CA GLN A 143 7.10 -0.03 -8.82
C GLN A 143 7.17 -0.91 -7.57
N TRP A 144 7.06 -0.25 -6.42
CA TRP A 144 6.76 -0.88 -5.14
C TRP A 144 5.27 -1.09 -4.99
N TRP A 145 4.87 -2.30 -4.64
CA TRP A 145 3.46 -2.67 -4.51
C TRP A 145 3.20 -3.49 -3.25
N LEU A 146 2.02 -3.27 -2.67
CA LEU A 146 1.47 -4.02 -1.55
C LEU A 146 0.08 -4.52 -1.92
N ALA A 147 -0.08 -5.84 -1.99
CA ALA A 147 -1.38 -6.48 -2.18
C ALA A 147 -1.88 -6.97 -0.83
N CYS A 148 -3.06 -6.50 -0.43
CA CYS A 148 -3.73 -6.89 0.80
C CYS A 148 -5.04 -7.61 0.47
N HIS A 149 -5.29 -8.72 1.16
CA HIS A 149 -6.60 -9.36 1.13
C HIS A 149 -7.26 -9.23 2.49
N ILE A 150 -8.38 -8.53 2.55
CA ILE A 150 -9.13 -8.22 3.77
C ILE A 150 -10.57 -8.72 3.66
N PRO A 151 -11.29 -8.93 4.78
CA PRO A 151 -12.70 -9.29 4.74
C PRO A 151 -13.52 -8.32 3.91
N ASP A 152 -14.50 -8.85 3.15
CA ASP A 152 -15.36 -8.03 2.28
C ASP A 152 -16.05 -6.91 3.08
N ALA A 153 -16.52 -7.20 4.30
CA ALA A 153 -17.11 -6.20 5.17
C ALA A 153 -16.21 -4.97 5.41
N CYS A 154 -14.90 -5.17 5.58
CA CYS A 154 -13.94 -4.08 5.73
C CYS A 154 -13.75 -3.30 4.42
N LEU A 155 -13.68 -4.01 3.30
CA LEU A 155 -13.59 -3.42 1.97
C LEU A 155 -14.80 -2.53 1.67
N GLN A 156 -16.01 -3.00 1.97
CA GLN A 156 -17.25 -2.24 1.77
C GLN A 156 -17.31 -0.98 2.63
N VAL A 157 -16.82 -1.03 3.88
CA VAL A 157 -16.73 0.15 4.74
C VAL A 157 -15.77 1.17 4.16
N LEU A 158 -14.58 0.76 3.73
CA LEU A 158 -13.61 1.64 3.10
C LEU A 158 -14.14 2.24 1.79
N ALA A 159 -14.76 1.42 0.94
CA ALA A 159 -15.37 1.85 -0.31
C ALA A 159 -16.45 2.92 -0.06
N LYS A 160 -17.36 2.65 0.87
CA LYS A 160 -18.43 3.59 1.22
C LYS A 160 -17.91 4.88 1.85
N ALA A 161 -16.99 4.78 2.80
CA ALA A 161 -16.38 5.94 3.44
C ALA A 161 -15.65 6.83 2.43
N SER A 162 -14.98 6.21 1.47
CA SER A 162 -14.30 6.89 0.37
C SER A 162 -15.30 7.55 -0.58
N SER A 163 -16.39 6.86 -0.97
CA SER A 163 -17.41 7.42 -1.88
C SER A 163 -18.16 8.58 -1.25
N ASP A 164 -18.41 8.50 0.05
CA ASP A 164 -19.16 9.51 0.80
C ASP A 164 -18.28 10.72 1.20
N GLY A 165 -16.98 10.68 0.87
CA GLY A 165 -16.01 11.71 1.25
C GLY A 165 -15.80 11.82 2.77
N GLN A 166 -16.10 10.74 3.50
CA GLN A 166 -16.04 10.68 4.97
C GLN A 166 -14.74 10.04 5.48
N LEU A 167 -13.85 9.60 4.59
CA LEU A 167 -12.58 9.02 4.99
C LEU A 167 -11.61 10.11 5.44
N GLY A 168 -11.19 10.07 6.71
CA GLY A 168 -10.24 11.02 7.29
C GLY A 168 -8.80 10.52 7.19
N ALA A 169 -8.50 9.40 7.83
CA ALA A 169 -7.20 8.74 7.75
C ALA A 169 -7.39 7.22 7.81
N VAL A 170 -6.54 6.47 7.12
CA VAL A 170 -6.48 5.02 7.26
C VAL A 170 -5.05 4.60 7.53
N GLU A 171 -4.86 3.81 8.57
CA GLU A 171 -3.57 3.23 8.94
C GLU A 171 -3.65 1.71 8.86
N LEU A 172 -2.59 1.12 8.33
CA LEU A 172 -2.45 -0.31 8.11
C LEU A 172 -1.19 -0.81 8.84
N GLY A 173 -1.38 -1.75 9.74
CA GLY A 173 -0.32 -2.46 10.45
C GLY A 173 -0.10 -3.83 9.82
N LEU A 174 1.17 -4.14 9.53
CA LEU A 174 1.58 -5.38 8.88
C LEU A 174 2.64 -6.11 9.69
N THR A 175 2.55 -7.45 9.69
CA THR A 175 3.60 -8.36 10.17
C THR A 175 4.04 -9.24 9.02
N MET A 176 5.31 -9.18 8.63
CA MET A 176 5.80 -9.71 7.36
C MET A 176 7.04 -10.59 7.53
N ARG A 177 7.06 -11.73 6.83
CA ARG A 177 8.24 -12.53 6.55
C ARG A 177 9.04 -11.90 5.41
N HIS A 178 10.36 -12.10 5.42
CA HIS A 178 11.29 -11.61 4.39
C HIS A 178 11.39 -10.09 4.28
N LEU A 179 11.03 -9.38 5.35
CA LEU A 179 11.28 -7.96 5.52
C LEU A 179 12.37 -7.78 6.59
N TYR A 180 13.36 -6.94 6.32
CA TYR A 180 14.56 -6.83 7.15
C TYR A 180 14.91 -5.39 7.53
N VAL A 181 15.72 -5.23 8.57
CA VAL A 181 16.30 -3.98 9.06
C VAL A 181 17.81 -4.13 9.27
N ALA A 182 18.57 -3.08 9.04
CA ALA A 182 20.04 -3.09 9.14
C ALA A 182 20.56 -3.16 10.59
N GLU A 183 19.77 -2.71 11.56
CA GLU A 183 20.14 -2.70 12.98
C GLU A 183 19.17 -3.57 13.77
N ARG A 184 19.63 -4.17 14.88
CA ARG A 184 18.70 -4.88 15.76
C ARG A 184 17.65 -3.90 16.27
N PRO A 185 16.35 -4.20 16.10
CA PRO A 185 15.30 -3.30 16.55
C PRO A 185 15.38 -3.13 18.07
N THR A 186 15.74 -1.92 18.52
CA THR A 186 15.47 -1.45 19.88
C THR A 186 14.33 -0.44 19.81
N ALA A 187 13.53 -0.31 20.88
CA ALA A 187 12.30 0.48 20.88
C ALA A 187 12.47 1.94 20.42
N ALA A 188 13.67 2.52 20.54
CA ALA A 188 13.99 3.89 20.12
C ALA A 188 14.33 4.02 18.61
N LEU A 189 14.79 2.95 17.96
CA LEU A 189 15.31 2.96 16.58
C LEU A 189 14.25 2.67 15.51
N VAL A 190 13.13 2.05 15.87
CA VAL A 190 12.07 1.60 14.93
C VAL A 190 11.51 2.74 14.05
N ARG A 191 11.53 3.99 14.54
CA ARG A 191 10.93 5.15 13.84
C ARG A 191 11.81 5.82 12.79
N GLN A 192 13.02 5.31 12.55
CA GLN A 192 13.96 5.84 11.54
C GLN A 192 14.69 4.73 10.76
N SER A 193 14.30 3.47 10.96
CA SER A 193 14.94 2.33 10.29
C SER A 193 14.50 2.22 8.83
N ARG A 194 15.46 2.03 7.92
CA ARG A 194 15.17 1.55 6.57
C ARG A 194 14.79 0.06 6.62
N LEU A 195 13.71 -0.28 5.95
CA LEU A 195 13.21 -1.62 5.70
C LEU A 195 13.77 -2.14 4.38
N PHE A 196 14.06 -3.43 4.33
CA PHE A 196 14.70 -4.06 3.18
C PHE A 196 14.00 -5.33 2.74
N LEU A 197 13.79 -5.47 1.43
CA LEU A 197 13.56 -6.77 0.80
C LEU A 197 14.89 -7.44 0.47
N LYS A 198 14.94 -8.76 0.61
CA LYS A 198 16.09 -9.55 0.17
C LYS A 198 16.09 -9.69 -1.36
N PRO A 199 17.24 -9.55 -2.04
CA PRO A 199 17.43 -9.98 -3.43
C PRO A 199 16.98 -11.42 -3.69
N ASN A 200 16.87 -11.81 -4.95
CA ASN A 200 16.47 -13.18 -5.29
C ASN A 200 17.51 -14.20 -4.78
N ASP A 201 17.04 -15.30 -4.19
CA ASP A 201 17.90 -16.38 -3.68
C ASP A 201 18.66 -17.14 -4.79
N SER A 202 18.18 -17.11 -6.04
CA SER A 202 18.81 -17.86 -7.14
C SER A 202 20.06 -17.19 -7.70
N ASP A 203 20.02 -15.86 -7.84
CA ASP A 203 21.02 -15.12 -8.62
C ASP A 203 21.53 -13.84 -7.91
N ASP A 204 21.12 -13.60 -6.66
CA ASP A 204 21.43 -12.39 -5.87
C ASP A 204 21.08 -11.07 -6.58
N THR A 205 20.22 -11.13 -7.60
CA THR A 205 19.83 -9.96 -8.38
C THR A 205 18.77 -9.13 -7.66
N ILE A 206 18.91 -7.81 -7.83
CA ILE A 206 17.97 -6.79 -7.33
C ILE A 206 16.72 -6.73 -8.23
N GLU A 207 16.76 -7.32 -9.43
CA GLU A 207 15.67 -7.27 -10.40
C GLU A 207 14.39 -7.98 -9.92
N TRP A 208 14.54 -9.08 -9.19
CA TRP A 208 13.43 -9.91 -8.73
C TRP A 208 13.55 -10.21 -7.23
N PRO A 209 13.43 -9.21 -6.35
CA PRO A 209 13.60 -9.42 -4.93
C PRO A 209 12.55 -10.37 -4.38
N THR A 210 12.91 -11.06 -3.31
CA THR A 210 12.03 -11.98 -2.60
C THR A 210 10.80 -11.23 -2.09
N ILE A 211 9.61 -11.65 -2.52
CA ILE A 211 8.33 -11.07 -2.08
C ILE A 211 8.16 -11.31 -0.57
N ALA A 212 7.99 -10.23 0.18
CA ALA A 212 7.64 -10.33 1.59
C ALA A 212 6.17 -10.74 1.72
N THR A 213 5.90 -11.70 2.59
CA THR A 213 4.56 -12.30 2.77
C THR A 213 4.19 -12.28 4.23
N GLY A 214 2.92 -12.01 4.53
CA GLY A 214 2.50 -11.93 5.92
C GLY A 214 1.03 -11.59 6.06
N TYR A 215 0.72 -10.87 7.14
CA TYR A 215 -0.64 -10.63 7.58
C TYR A 215 -0.87 -9.16 7.90
N VAL A 216 -2.12 -8.74 7.66
CA VAL A 216 -2.63 -7.49 8.20
C VAL A 216 -2.96 -7.73 9.66
N THR A 217 -2.29 -7.01 10.55
CA THR A 217 -2.45 -7.14 12.01
C THR A 217 -3.11 -5.91 12.64
N GLY A 218 -3.19 -4.80 11.90
CA GLY A 218 -3.93 -3.60 12.29
C GLY A 218 -4.59 -2.93 11.10
N LEU A 219 -5.83 -2.48 11.27
CA LEU A 219 -6.53 -1.60 10.33
C LEU A 219 -7.29 -0.55 11.14
N ARG A 220 -6.81 0.70 11.11
CA ARG A 220 -7.47 1.83 11.77
C ARG A 220 -8.08 2.74 10.71
N ILE A 221 -9.35 3.05 10.87
CA ILE A 221 -10.09 3.95 9.97
C ILE A 221 -10.62 5.10 10.81
N ASP A 222 -10.08 6.28 10.57
CA ASP A 222 -10.54 7.53 11.15
C ASP A 222 -11.51 8.18 10.16
N PHE A 223 -12.75 8.37 10.57
CA PHE A 223 -13.76 9.07 9.77
C PHE A 223 -13.66 10.57 10.02
N ALA A 224 -13.98 11.36 8.99
CA ALA A 224 -14.10 12.81 9.09
C ALA A 224 -15.07 13.16 10.23
N THR A 225 -14.59 13.91 11.22
CA THR A 225 -15.36 14.23 12.41
C THR A 225 -16.46 15.23 12.08
N THR A 226 -17.71 14.81 12.23
CA THR A 226 -18.84 15.73 12.31
C THR A 226 -18.95 16.19 13.76
N SER A 227 -18.93 17.51 13.98
CA SER A 227 -19.13 18.05 15.34
C SER A 227 -20.54 17.76 15.80
N LEU A 228 -20.70 16.86 16.77
CA LEU A 228 -21.98 16.51 17.38
C LEU A 228 -22.44 17.57 18.41
N ARG A 229 -22.29 18.85 18.10
CA ARG A 229 -22.90 19.94 18.89
C ARG A 229 -24.11 20.50 18.15
N GLY A 230 -25.26 19.91 18.45
CA GLY A 230 -26.56 20.54 18.21
C GLY A 230 -26.91 21.51 19.34
N THR A 231 -27.26 22.74 18.96
CA THR A 231 -28.17 23.65 19.70
C THR A 231 -27.85 23.97 21.16
N GLU A 232 -27.08 25.03 21.38
CA GLU A 232 -27.49 26.09 22.31
C GLU A 232 -27.22 27.46 21.66
N GLN A 233 -28.29 28.17 21.31
CA GLN A 233 -28.24 29.61 21.10
C GLN A 233 -27.89 30.26 22.44
N GLY A 234 -26.81 31.04 22.47
CA GLY A 234 -26.39 31.70 23.70
C GLY A 234 -25.14 32.57 23.58
N VAL A 235 -25.24 33.62 22.75
CA VAL A 235 -24.70 34.97 23.01
C VAL A 235 -23.18 35.14 23.23
N ASP A 236 -22.59 35.85 22.26
CA ASP A 236 -21.49 36.84 22.31
C ASP A 236 -20.02 36.46 22.55
N GLN A 237 -19.28 36.57 21.42
CA GLN A 237 -18.22 37.57 21.20
C GLN A 237 -16.84 37.35 21.84
N LYS A 238 -15.83 36.93 21.04
CA LYS A 238 -15.01 37.84 20.20
C LYS A 238 -14.00 37.06 19.33
N ASP A 239 -14.05 37.41 18.05
CA ASP A 239 -13.29 36.91 16.90
C ASP A 239 -11.88 37.53 16.79
N ASN A 240 -10.92 36.80 16.21
CA ASN A 240 -10.01 37.28 15.15
C ASN A 240 -8.85 36.29 14.88
N GLY A 241 -9.16 35.17 14.23
CA GLY A 241 -8.12 34.28 13.68
C GLY A 241 -8.64 33.26 12.66
N ALA A 242 -9.84 32.74 12.89
CA ALA A 242 -10.45 31.72 12.03
C ALA A 242 -11.09 32.28 10.74
N THR A 243 -11.52 33.55 10.76
CA THR A 243 -12.20 34.19 9.62
C THR A 243 -11.28 34.49 8.43
N LYS A 244 -9.96 34.60 8.63
CA LYS A 244 -9.01 34.87 7.54
C LYS A 244 -8.61 33.61 6.76
N LEU A 245 -8.54 32.46 7.43
CA LEU A 245 -8.12 31.18 6.83
C LEU A 245 -9.27 30.50 6.06
N VAL A 246 -10.51 30.71 6.50
CA VAL A 246 -11.72 30.23 5.81
C VAL A 246 -12.02 31.10 4.57
N ALA A 247 -11.74 32.40 4.61
CA ALA A 247 -11.90 33.27 3.45
C ALA A 247 -10.93 32.92 2.31
N ASP A 248 -9.64 32.69 2.60
CA ASP A 248 -8.65 32.33 1.56
C ASP A 248 -8.87 30.94 0.96
N SER A 249 -9.39 29.98 1.75
CA SER A 249 -9.75 28.64 1.25
C SER A 249 -11.04 28.65 0.41
N MET A 250 -12.02 29.49 0.75
CA MET A 250 -13.22 29.66 -0.07
C MET A 250 -12.95 30.41 -1.38
N VAL A 251 -12.04 31.39 -1.40
CA VAL A 251 -11.65 32.10 -2.63
C VAL A 251 -10.88 31.18 -3.59
N THR A 252 -10.03 30.30 -3.07
CA THR A 252 -9.28 29.33 -3.90
C THR A 252 -10.16 28.18 -4.42
N LEU A 253 -11.17 27.74 -3.67
CA LEU A 253 -12.20 26.80 -4.14
C LEU A 253 -13.13 27.45 -5.18
N GLY A 254 -13.54 28.70 -4.99
CA GLY A 254 -14.33 29.46 -5.96
C GLY A 254 -13.61 29.67 -7.29
N LEU A 255 -12.29 29.92 -7.27
CA LEU A 255 -11.48 30.07 -8.49
C LEU A 255 -11.33 28.74 -9.25
N LYS A 256 -11.19 27.61 -8.55
CA LYS A 256 -11.11 26.29 -9.19
C LYS A 256 -12.45 25.82 -9.76
N LEU A 257 -13.57 26.13 -9.10
CA LEU A 257 -14.90 25.82 -9.62
C LEU A 257 -15.25 26.66 -10.86
N ALA A 258 -14.83 27.93 -10.90
CA ALA A 258 -15.02 28.79 -12.07
C ALA A 258 -14.23 28.28 -13.29
N ASN A 259 -13.00 27.81 -13.09
CA ASN A 259 -12.22 27.20 -14.17
C ASN A 259 -12.84 25.89 -14.66
N LEU A 260 -13.38 25.04 -13.77
CA LEU A 260 -14.04 23.79 -14.17
C LEU A 260 -15.29 24.03 -15.03
N ASN A 261 -16.06 25.07 -14.70
CA ASN A 261 -17.28 25.42 -15.45
C ASN A 261 -16.97 25.96 -16.85
N VAL A 262 -15.82 26.62 -17.03
CA VAL A 262 -15.33 27.04 -18.34
C VAL A 262 -14.93 25.83 -19.18
N THR A 263 -14.22 24.86 -18.63
CA THR A 263 -13.81 23.64 -19.36
C THR A 263 -15.00 22.79 -19.80
N VAL A 264 -16.02 22.65 -18.94
CA VAL A 264 -17.25 21.91 -19.28
C VAL A 264 -18.04 22.60 -20.39
N ARG A 265 -18.10 23.94 -20.39
CA ARG A 265 -18.80 24.70 -21.44
C ARG A 265 -18.12 24.57 -22.80
N TRP A 266 -16.79 24.52 -22.83
CA TRP A 266 -16.02 24.26 -24.06
C TRP A 266 -16.17 22.82 -24.55
N LEU A 267 -16.23 21.83 -23.66
CA LEU A 267 -16.47 20.44 -24.02
C LEU A 267 -17.87 20.25 -24.65
N GLY A 268 -18.89 20.91 -24.09
CA GLY A 268 -20.24 20.90 -24.66
C GLY A 268 -20.31 21.56 -26.05
N ALA A 269 -19.61 22.67 -26.26
CA ALA A 269 -19.52 23.32 -27.57
C ALA A 269 -18.82 22.43 -28.60
N LEU A 270 -17.77 21.72 -28.21
CA LEU A 270 -17.04 20.80 -29.09
C LEU A 270 -17.91 19.61 -29.52
N ILE A 271 -18.73 19.06 -28.61
CA ILE A 271 -19.69 18.01 -28.94
C ILE A 271 -20.73 18.49 -29.96
N VAL A 272 -21.26 19.71 -29.80
CA VAL A 272 -22.24 20.27 -30.75
C VAL A 272 -21.62 20.50 -32.14
N VAL A 273 -20.37 20.97 -32.20
CA VAL A 273 -19.66 21.16 -33.47
C VAL A 273 -19.38 19.82 -34.16
N LEU A 274 -18.97 18.79 -33.41
CA LEU A 274 -18.75 17.44 -33.95
C LEU A 274 -20.05 16.83 -34.49
N LEU A 275 -21.17 16.96 -33.76
CA LEU A 275 -22.48 16.50 -34.21
C LEU A 275 -22.95 17.24 -35.48
N PHE A 276 -22.63 18.53 -35.59
CA PHE A 276 -22.97 19.32 -36.78
C PHE A 276 -22.12 18.95 -38.00
N LEU A 277 -20.83 18.66 -37.81
CA LEU A 277 -19.95 18.13 -38.84
C LEU A 277 -20.40 16.75 -39.33
N GLU A 278 -20.76 15.85 -38.41
CA GLU A 278 -21.26 14.52 -38.77
C GLU A 278 -22.61 14.59 -39.51
N PHE A 279 -23.46 15.57 -39.20
CA PHE A 279 -24.69 15.81 -39.93
C PHE A 279 -24.45 16.35 -41.36
N LEU A 280 -23.43 17.19 -41.54
CA LEU A 280 -23.04 17.72 -42.86
C LEU A 280 -22.36 16.67 -43.76
N GLU A 281 -21.65 15.70 -43.20
CA GLU A 281 -21.07 14.59 -43.98
C GLU A 281 -22.12 13.56 -44.46
N ARG A 282 -23.29 13.52 -43.82
CA ARG A 282 -24.39 12.61 -44.17
C ARG A 282 -25.41 13.20 -45.15
N LEU A 283 -25.16 14.40 -45.67
CA LEU A 283 -26.03 15.17 -46.58
C LEU A 283 -25.41 15.25 -47.98
#